data_AF-A0A959UWX8-F1
#
_entry.id   AF-A0A959UWX8-F1
#
_cell.length_a   1.000
_cell.length_b   1.000
_cell.length_c   1.000
_cell.angle_alpha   90.00
_cell.angle_beta   90.00
_cell.angle_gamma   90.00
#
_symmetry.space_group_name_H-M   'P 1'
#
loop_
_entity.id
_entity.type
_entity.pdbx_description
1 polymer ?
#
loop_
_entity_poly.entity_id
_entity_poly.type
_entity_poly.pdbx_seq_one_letter_code
_entity_poly.pdbx_strand_id
1 'polypeptide(L)' 'MPRIAILSTSVRTGRASHRVALHLERSIREAGHEADLIDLDELAFPLFSERLKFQEDPAPATVAFAER' A
#
# COMPACT_ATOMS: atom_id res chain seq x y z
N MET A 1 11.95 -14.66 -11.82
CA MET A 1 12.49 -13.50 -11.07
C MET A 1 11.61 -13.27 -9.86
N PRO A 2 12.15 -12.89 -8.70
CA PRO A 2 11.33 -12.54 -7.55
C PRO A 2 10.52 -11.27 -7.83
N ARG A 3 9.29 -11.26 -7.31
CA ARG A 3 8.43 -10.08 -7.24
C ARG A 3 8.42 -9.59 -5.80
N ILE A 4 8.76 -8.32 -5.61
CA ILE A 4 8.93 -7.71 -4.28
C ILE A 4 7.87 -6.64 -4.09
N ALA A 5 7.04 -6.79 -3.07
CA ALA A 5 6.08 -5.78 -2.66
C ALA A 5 6.73 -4.76 -1.71
N ILE A 6 6.59 -3.48 -1.99
CA ILE A 6 7.02 -2.37 -1.13
C ILE A 6 5.78 -1.68 -0.58
N LEU A 7 5.61 -1.70 0.74
CA LEU A 7 4.50 -1.01 1.41
C LEU A 7 4.92 0.42 1.81
N SER A 8 4.39 1.42 1.12
CA SER A 8 4.49 2.83 1.54
C SER A 8 3.38 3.13 2.55
N THR A 9 3.71 3.04 3.84
CA THR A 9 2.72 3.00 4.93
C THR A 9 2.35 4.36 5.52
N SER A 10 3.12 5.40 5.27
CA SER A 10 2.77 6.75 5.74
C SER A 10 1.66 7.31 4.87
N VAL A 11 0.66 7.95 5.48
CA VAL A 11 -0.42 8.71 4.79
C VAL A 11 -0.40 10.20 5.17
N ARG A 12 0.69 10.65 5.80
CA ARG A 12 0.83 12.03 6.27
C ARG A 12 1.43 12.90 5.17
N THR A 13 1.19 14.20 5.21
CA THR A 13 1.84 15.15 4.30
C THR A 13 3.37 15.13 4.46
N GLY A 14 4.12 15.27 3.37
CA GLY A 14 5.60 15.35 3.42
C GLY A 14 6.32 14.02 3.63
N ARG A 15 5.77 12.90 3.12
CA ARG A 15 6.27 11.53 3.32
C ARG A 15 7.73 11.33 2.89
N ALA A 16 8.67 11.41 3.84
CA ALA A 16 10.08 11.09 3.59
C ALA A 16 10.28 9.60 3.27
N SER A 17 9.57 8.71 3.95
CA SER A 17 9.60 7.27 3.72
C SER A 17 9.13 6.89 2.32
N HIS A 18 8.11 7.57 1.77
CA HIS A 18 7.63 7.32 0.41
C HIS A 18 8.71 7.63 -0.65
N ARG A 19 9.51 8.69 -0.45
CA ARG A 19 10.65 8.98 -1.34
C ARG A 19 11.69 7.85 -1.35
N VAL A 20 11.92 7.22 -0.19
CA VAL A 20 12.79 6.04 -0.08
C VAL A 20 12.16 4.84 -0.79
N ALA A 21 10.84 4.64 -0.65
CA ALA A 21 10.12 3.57 -1.34
C ALA A 21 10.23 3.68 -2.87
N LEU A 22 10.09 4.89 -3.43
CA LEU A 22 10.31 5.17 -4.86
C LEU A 22 11.76 4.92 -5.31
N HIS A 23 12.74 5.17 -4.44
CA HIS A 23 14.12 4.84 -4.74
C HIS A 23 14.34 3.32 -4.78
N LEU A 24 13.81 2.59 -3.79
CA LEU A 24 13.89 1.13 -3.72
C LEU A 24 13.19 0.45 -4.90
N GLU A 25 12.01 0.92 -5.30
CA GLU A 25 11.28 0.39 -6.46
C GLU A 25 12.15 0.44 -7.73
N ARG A 26 12.82 1.58 -7.97
CA ARG A 26 13.75 1.75 -9.11
C ARG A 26 14.95 0.81 -9.00
N SER A 27 15.61 0.77 -7.84
CA SER A 27 16.79 -0.09 -7.65
C SER A 27 16.48 -1.58 -7.80
N ILE A 28 15.30 -2.04 -7.36
CA ILE A 28 14.87 -3.43 -7.53
C ILE A 28 14.64 -3.75 -9.02
N ARG A 29 13.99 -2.84 -9.77
CA ARG A 29 13.79 -3.01 -11.21
C ARG A 29 15.12 -3.01 -11.98
N GLU A 30 16.04 -2.12 -11.62
CA GLU A 30 17.39 -2.05 -12.20
C GLU A 30 18.20 -3.34 -11.93
N ALA A 31 17.98 -3.99 -10.79
CA ALA A 31 18.58 -5.29 -10.45
C ALA A 31 17.95 -6.48 -11.21
N GLY A 32 16.97 -6.25 -12.10
CA GLY A 32 16.30 -7.31 -12.85
C GLY A 32 15.26 -8.07 -12.02
N HIS A 33 14.58 -7.39 -11.11
CA HIS A 33 13.46 -7.95 -10.33
C HIS A 33 12.18 -7.16 -10.58
N GLU A 34 11.04 -7.77 -10.26
CA GLU A 34 9.76 -7.06 -10.28
C GLU A 34 9.53 -6.37 -8.94
N ALA A 35 8.97 -5.16 -8.99
CA ALA A 35 8.65 -4.37 -7.81
C ALA A 35 7.22 -3.80 -7.92
N ASP A 36 6.41 -4.07 -6.90
CA ASP A 36 5.07 -3.51 -6.72
C ASP A 36 5.10 -2.51 -5.58
N LEU A 37 4.96 -1.22 -5.88
CA LEU A 37 4.82 -0.18 -4.85
C LEU A 37 3.35 -0.02 -4.48
N ILE A 38 3.01 -0.34 -3.24
CA ILE A 38 1.66 -0.24 -2.69
C ILE A 38 1.64 0.96 -1.73
N ASP A 39 1.03 2.07 -2.16
CA ASP A 39 0.92 3.28 -1.36
C ASP A 39 -0.41 3.37 -0.60
N LEU A 40 -0.34 3.34 0.74
CA LEU A 40 -1.54 3.41 1.57
C LEU A 40 -2.26 4.76 1.47
N ASP A 41 -1.53 5.81 1.10
CA ASP A 41 -2.12 7.13 0.89
C ASP A 41 -2.99 7.17 -0.38
N GLU A 42 -2.54 6.54 -1.46
CA GLU A 42 -3.31 6.42 -2.71
C GLU A 42 -4.53 5.53 -2.53
N LEU A 43 -4.40 4.47 -1.73
CA LEU A 43 -5.52 3.59 -1.40
C LEU A 43 -6.56 4.28 -0.50
N ALA A 44 -6.17 5.36 0.19
CA ALA A 44 -7.05 6.20 1.01
C ALA A 44 -7.98 5.38 1.92
N PHE A 45 -7.44 4.34 2.56
CA PHE A 45 -8.25 3.47 3.41
C PHE A 45 -8.87 4.25 4.57
N PRO A 46 -10.13 3.96 4.92
CA PRO A 46 -10.71 4.50 6.13
C PRO A 46 -9.93 3.98 7.34
N LEU A 47 -9.86 4.79 8.40
CA LEU A 47 -9.32 4.32 9.67
C LEU A 47 -10.22 3.20 10.21
N PHE A 48 -9.65 2.02 10.38
CA PHE A 48 -10.37 0.89 10.93
C PHE A 48 -10.40 0.98 12.46
N SER A 49 -11.59 0.93 13.05
CA SER A 49 -11.78 0.68 14.47
C SER A 49 -11.72 -0.82 14.81
N GLU A 50 -12.01 -1.69 13.82
CA GLU A 50 -12.02 -3.14 13.93
C GLU A 50 -11.73 -3.79 12.56
N ARG A 51 -11.29 -5.05 12.54
CA ARG A 51 -11.05 -5.85 11.31
C ARG A 51 -12.32 -5.96 10.48
N LEU A 52 -12.17 -5.88 9.15
CA LEU A 52 -13.26 -5.91 8.16
C LEU A 52 -14.36 -6.95 8.45
N LYS A 53 -13.96 -8.19 8.78
CA LYS A 53 -14.90 -9.30 9.03
C LYS A 53 -15.81 -9.13 10.27
N PHE A 54 -15.55 -8.13 11.12
CA PHE A 54 -16.30 -7.83 12.32
C PHE A 54 -16.90 -6.41 12.31
N GLN A 55 -16.78 -5.68 11.21
CA GLN A 55 -17.43 -4.38 11.05
C GLN A 55 -18.92 -4.60 10.80
N GLU A 56 -19.79 -3.88 11.51
CA GLU A 56 -21.25 -3.93 11.30
C GLU A 56 -21.66 -3.25 9.99
N ASP A 57 -21.00 -2.15 9.63
CA ASP A 57 -21.24 -1.38 8.41
C ASP A 57 -19.90 -0.99 7.75
N PRO A 58 -19.24 -1.93 7.04
CA PRO A 58 -17.95 -1.66 6.40
C PRO A 58 -18.10 -0.71 5.22
N ALA A 59 -17.15 0.22 5.07
CA ALA A 59 -17.14 1.13 3.93
C ALA A 59 -17.06 0.33 2.59
N PRO A 60 -17.88 0.64 1.57
CA PRO A 60 -17.90 -0.11 0.31
C PRO A 60 -16.54 -0.23 -0.38
N ALA A 61 -15.71 0.81 -0.30
CA ALA A 61 -14.36 0.81 -0.86
C ALA A 61 -13.44 -0.22 -0.18
N THR A 62 -13.62 -0.47 1.12
CA THR A 62 -12.86 -1.49 1.86
C THR A 62 -13.25 -2.89 1.43
N VAL A 63 -14.55 -3.14 1.22
CA VAL A 63 -15.04 -4.43 0.72
C VAL A 63 -14.51 -4.70 -0.69
N ALA A 64 -14.63 -3.72 -1.59
CA ALA A 64 -14.17 -3.86 -2.97
C ALA A 64 -12.65 -4.12 -3.08
N PHE A 65 -11.85 -3.54 -2.18
CA PHE A 65 -10.42 -3.83 -2.14
C PHE A 65 -10.12 -5.26 -1.66
N ALA A 66 -10.86 -5.77 -0.68
CA ALA A 66 -10.64 -7.10 -0.12
C ALA A 66 -10.99 -8.25 -1.08
N GLU A 67 -11.80 -7.98 -2.10
CA GLU A 67 -12.17 -8.93 -3.15
C GLU A 67 -11.19 -8.97 -4.35
N ARG A 68 -10.20 -8.08 -4.40
CA ARG A 68 -9.13 -8.09 -5.43
C ARG A 68 -8.03 -9.09 -5.10
#